data_AF-A0A972TQC7-F1
#
_entry.id   AF-A0A972TQC7-F1
#
_cell.length_a   1.000
_cell.length_b   1.000
_cell.length_c   1.000
_cell.angle_alpha   90.00
_cell.angle_beta   90.00
_cell.angle_gamma   90.00
#
_symmetry.space_group_name_H-M   'P 1'
#
loop_
_entity.id
_entity.type
_entity.pdbx_description
1 polymer ?
#
loop_
_entity_poly.entity_id
_entity_poly.type
_entity_poly.pdbx_seq_one_letter_code
_entity_poly.pdbx_strand_id
1 'polypeptide(L)'
;MKMHQMTSKARLLASIFSILVLVISIVGVCSTIPFAGPQTVLADDCVDTDGDLVCDDVDNCLGVSNPDQTDTDGDGIGDACDTCPNDLLNDADGDGICGDVDICPNNYNPGQEDSDGDSIGDACDDCIVGDDDDDGICDDVDNCPLVPNPLQTDTDDDGIGDACDPCTDSDEDGVCDPVDNCPNTPNPGQEDSDSDGTGDACDDCTDSDDDGVCDPVDNCPNTPNP
;
A
#
# COMPACT_ATOMS: atom_id res chain seq x y z
N MET A 1 -11.31 23.91 48.72
CA MET A 1 -12.62 23.53 49.31
C MET A 1 -13.23 22.52 48.35
N LYS A 2 -13.48 21.25 48.65
CA LYS A 2 -13.63 20.52 49.91
C LYS A 2 -13.37 19.04 49.59
N MET A 3 -12.42 18.43 50.31
CA MET A 3 -12.28 16.96 50.42
C MET A 3 -13.25 16.43 51.48
N HIS A 4 -13.46 15.11 51.46
CA HIS A 4 -13.81 14.22 52.58
C HIS A 4 -15.29 14.05 52.98
N GLN A 5 -15.76 12.81 52.85
CA GLN A 5 -16.37 11.91 53.87
C GLN A 5 -17.50 11.07 53.24
N MET A 6 -17.82 9.83 53.59
CA MET A 6 -17.23 8.71 54.34
C MET A 6 -18.15 7.52 54.08
N THR A 7 -17.59 6.32 54.16
CA THR A 7 -18.24 4.99 54.21
C THR A 7 -19.31 4.84 55.30
N SER A 8 -20.40 4.09 55.04
CA SER A 8 -21.10 3.35 56.12
C SER A 8 -22.15 2.33 55.65
N LYS A 9 -22.00 1.11 56.16
CA LYS A 9 -23.04 0.17 56.61
C LYS A 9 -23.61 -0.86 55.63
N ALA A 10 -22.80 -1.89 55.41
CA ALA A 10 -23.25 -3.27 55.63
C ALA A 10 -23.71 -3.46 57.09
N ARG A 11 -24.87 -4.11 57.30
CA ARG A 11 -25.30 -4.97 58.44
C ARG A 11 -26.82 -4.88 58.70
N LEU A 12 -27.55 -5.92 58.29
CA LEU A 12 -28.68 -6.50 59.03
C LEU A 12 -28.88 -7.94 58.48
N LEU A 13 -28.18 -8.95 59.03
CA LEU A 13 -28.72 -9.95 59.97
C LEU A 13 -30.06 -10.54 59.49
N ALA A 14 -30.10 -11.73 58.91
CA ALA A 14 -30.04 -13.05 59.56
C ALA A 14 -31.24 -13.35 60.48
N SER A 15 -32.23 -14.09 59.95
CA SER A 15 -33.13 -15.07 60.58
C SER A 15 -34.10 -15.51 59.48
N ILE A 16 -34.31 -16.77 59.09
CA ILE A 16 -34.70 -17.89 59.93
C ILE A 16 -34.19 -19.20 59.32
N PHE A 17 -33.46 -19.92 60.16
CA PHE A 17 -33.14 -21.33 60.13
C PHE A 17 -34.41 -22.20 59.96
N SER A 18 -34.45 -23.14 59.01
CA SER A 18 -34.98 -24.50 59.26
C SER A 18 -34.99 -25.41 58.01
N ILE A 19 -34.17 -26.48 58.07
CA ILE A 19 -34.54 -27.90 57.80
C ILE A 19 -34.88 -28.21 56.31
N LEU A 20 -34.20 -29.04 55.52
CA LEU A 20 -33.36 -30.23 55.75
C LEU A 20 -32.65 -30.57 54.42
N VAL A 21 -31.32 -30.60 54.40
CA VAL A 21 -30.56 -31.36 53.39
C VAL A 21 -30.37 -32.76 53.98
N LEU A 22 -31.06 -33.76 53.43
CA LEU A 22 -30.80 -35.17 53.72
C LEU A 22 -30.08 -35.79 52.52
N VAL A 23 -28.78 -35.95 52.65
CA VAL A 23 -27.99 -36.90 51.87
C VAL A 23 -28.12 -38.25 52.58
N ILE A 24 -28.45 -39.34 51.88
CA ILE A 24 -27.90 -40.70 52.07
C ILE A 24 -28.53 -41.68 51.05
N SER A 25 -27.63 -42.39 50.40
CA SER A 25 -27.74 -43.44 49.40
C SER A 25 -28.72 -44.57 49.75
N ILE A 26 -29.49 -45.04 48.75
CA ILE A 26 -29.94 -46.44 48.69
C ILE A 26 -29.66 -46.97 47.28
N VAL A 27 -28.71 -47.90 47.24
CA VAL A 27 -28.41 -48.76 46.10
C VAL A 27 -29.60 -49.67 45.83
N GLY A 28 -30.02 -49.74 44.57
CA GLY A 28 -30.58 -50.95 43.96
C GLY A 28 -31.94 -51.44 44.47
N VAL A 29 -32.99 -51.11 43.72
CA VAL A 29 -33.96 -52.15 43.33
C VAL A 29 -34.29 -51.96 41.85
N CYS A 30 -33.77 -52.88 41.04
CA CYS A 30 -34.28 -53.20 39.72
C CYS A 30 -35.78 -53.48 39.83
N SER A 31 -36.61 -52.67 39.20
CA SER A 31 -38.01 -52.98 38.94
C SER A 31 -38.28 -52.66 37.49
N THR A 32 -38.32 -53.74 36.72
CA THR A 32 -38.81 -53.80 35.36
C THR A 32 -40.22 -53.20 35.29
N ILE A 33 -40.37 -52.04 34.66
CA ILE A 33 -41.67 -51.61 34.14
C ILE A 33 -41.59 -51.80 32.62
N PRO A 34 -42.36 -52.72 32.03
CA PRO A 34 -42.51 -52.81 30.59
C PRO A 34 -43.56 -51.79 30.18
N PHE A 35 -43.17 -50.75 29.43
CA PHE A 35 -44.14 -49.95 28.69
C PHE A 35 -43.63 -49.72 27.27
N ALA A 36 -44.11 -50.57 26.37
CA ALA A 36 -44.07 -50.37 24.94
C ALA A 36 -45.15 -49.36 24.56
N GLY A 37 -44.75 -48.23 24.02
CA GLY A 37 -45.59 -47.15 23.51
C GLY A 37 -44.67 -45.97 23.15
N PRO A 38 -44.85 -45.33 21.99
CA PRO A 38 -43.76 -44.68 21.29
C PRO A 38 -43.27 -43.50 22.12
N GLN A 39 -41.97 -43.46 22.40
CA GLN A 39 -41.35 -42.19 22.71
C GLN A 39 -41.43 -41.36 21.43
N THR A 40 -42.45 -40.52 21.31
CA THR A 40 -42.32 -39.29 20.56
C THR A 40 -41.38 -38.43 21.39
N VAL A 41 -40.08 -38.73 21.32
CA VAL A 41 -39.09 -37.69 21.45
C VAL A 41 -39.50 -36.65 20.41
N LEU A 42 -39.73 -35.43 20.86
CA LEU A 42 -39.72 -34.30 19.95
C LEU A 42 -38.28 -34.27 19.43
N ALA A 43 -38.04 -34.95 18.31
CA ALA A 43 -37.04 -34.45 17.40
C ALA A 43 -37.56 -33.05 17.08
N ASP A 44 -36.92 -32.06 17.70
CA ASP A 44 -36.70 -30.82 16.98
C ASP A 44 -35.97 -31.28 15.73
N ASP A 45 -36.75 -31.57 14.70
CA ASP A 45 -36.34 -32.25 13.47
C ASP A 45 -35.65 -31.18 12.64
N CYS A 46 -34.45 -30.79 13.08
CA CYS A 46 -33.62 -29.97 12.26
C CYS A 46 -33.28 -30.79 11.01
N VAL A 47 -33.44 -30.17 9.85
CA VAL A 47 -33.09 -30.80 8.58
C VAL A 47 -31.56 -30.88 8.56
N ASP A 48 -31.04 -32.04 8.18
CA ASP A 48 -29.62 -32.34 8.04
C ASP A 48 -29.47 -32.95 6.64
N THR A 49 -29.10 -32.11 5.68
CA THR A 49 -29.10 -32.44 4.25
C THR A 49 -27.98 -33.40 3.87
N ASP A 50 -26.82 -33.30 4.52
CA ASP A 50 -25.62 -34.07 4.17
C ASP A 50 -25.27 -35.19 5.17
N GLY A 51 -25.97 -35.26 6.30
CA GLY A 51 -25.90 -36.33 7.28
C GLY A 51 -24.73 -36.23 8.26
N ASP A 52 -24.18 -35.03 8.47
CA ASP A 52 -22.99 -34.80 9.29
C ASP A 52 -23.26 -34.52 10.78
N LEU A 53 -24.54 -34.50 11.17
CA LEU A 53 -25.05 -34.21 12.52
C LEU A 53 -25.05 -32.73 12.91
N VAL A 54 -24.88 -31.83 11.94
CA VAL A 54 -25.13 -30.39 12.04
C VAL A 54 -26.44 -30.07 11.32
N CYS A 55 -27.20 -29.11 11.85
CA CYS A 55 -28.49 -28.73 11.28
C CYS A 55 -28.29 -27.71 10.15
N ASP A 56 -29.05 -27.81 9.04
CA ASP A 56 -28.96 -26.92 7.87
C ASP A 56 -29.00 -25.41 8.20
N ASP A 57 -29.64 -25.00 9.30
CA ASP A 57 -29.74 -23.57 9.67
C ASP A 57 -28.49 -23.00 10.36
N VAL A 58 -27.57 -23.88 10.76
CA VAL A 58 -26.27 -23.55 11.36
C VAL A 58 -25.09 -24.22 10.66
N ASP A 59 -25.34 -25.06 9.66
CA ASP A 59 -24.34 -25.75 8.85
C ASP A 59 -23.74 -24.80 7.81
N ASN A 60 -22.44 -24.53 7.93
CA ASN A 60 -21.68 -23.71 6.98
C ASN A 60 -21.29 -24.45 5.69
N CYS A 61 -21.66 -25.72 5.54
CA CYS A 61 -21.47 -26.54 4.33
C CYS A 61 -22.64 -27.50 4.03
N LEU A 62 -23.85 -26.97 3.80
CA LEU A 62 -25.10 -27.69 3.49
C LEU A 62 -25.06 -28.97 2.61
N GLY A 63 -24.06 -29.13 1.74
CA GLY A 63 -23.93 -30.26 0.83
C GLY A 63 -22.68 -31.12 1.05
N VAL A 64 -21.85 -30.81 2.04
CA VAL A 64 -20.55 -31.45 2.29
C VAL A 64 -20.31 -31.60 3.79
N SER A 65 -20.41 -32.86 4.24
CA SER A 65 -20.24 -33.21 5.65
C SER A 65 -18.96 -32.66 6.26
N ASN A 66 -19.12 -31.81 7.28
CA ASN A 66 -18.05 -31.20 8.07
C ASN A 66 -18.49 -31.01 9.54
N PRO A 67 -18.57 -32.09 10.33
CA PRO A 67 -19.09 -32.03 11.70
C PRO A 67 -18.30 -31.11 12.66
N ASP A 68 -17.09 -30.72 12.29
CA ASP A 68 -16.24 -29.78 13.03
C ASP A 68 -16.56 -28.31 12.73
N GLN A 69 -17.27 -28.03 11.63
CA GLN A 69 -17.72 -26.69 11.21
C GLN A 69 -16.56 -25.68 11.21
N THR A 70 -15.38 -26.14 10.81
CA THR A 70 -14.20 -25.28 10.68
C THR A 70 -14.47 -24.26 9.58
N ASP A 71 -14.21 -23.00 9.88
CA ASP A 71 -14.34 -21.82 9.03
C ASP A 71 -13.16 -20.93 9.39
N THR A 72 -12.08 -21.06 8.61
CA THR A 72 -10.76 -20.54 8.95
C THR A 72 -10.67 -19.02 8.76
N ASP A 73 -11.33 -18.46 7.75
CA ASP A 73 -11.32 -17.02 7.46
C ASP A 73 -12.56 -16.26 7.95
N GLY A 74 -13.63 -16.97 8.34
CA GLY A 74 -14.83 -16.39 8.92
C GLY A 74 -15.80 -15.79 7.91
N ASP A 75 -15.78 -16.22 6.65
CA ASP A 75 -16.69 -15.74 5.60
C ASP A 75 -18.11 -16.36 5.69
N GLY A 76 -18.26 -17.43 6.50
CA GLY A 76 -19.49 -18.16 6.72
C GLY A 76 -19.69 -19.37 5.80
N ILE A 77 -18.70 -19.71 4.98
CA ILE A 77 -18.56 -20.94 4.20
C ILE A 77 -17.52 -21.81 4.93
N GLY A 78 -17.86 -23.06 5.22
CA GLY A 78 -16.91 -23.93 5.93
C GLY A 78 -15.75 -24.39 5.05
N ASP A 79 -14.58 -24.63 5.65
CA ASP A 79 -13.35 -25.10 4.97
C ASP A 79 -13.58 -26.32 4.07
N ALA A 80 -14.60 -27.14 4.35
CA ALA A 80 -14.93 -28.34 3.59
C ALA A 80 -15.59 -28.06 2.23
N CYS A 81 -16.24 -26.92 2.09
CA CYS A 81 -16.96 -26.51 0.88
C CYS A 81 -16.52 -25.14 0.34
N ASP A 82 -15.59 -24.49 1.02
CA ASP A 82 -14.97 -23.26 0.58
C ASP A 82 -13.86 -23.54 -0.46
N THR A 83 -13.92 -22.80 -1.57
CA THR A 83 -12.89 -22.80 -2.60
C THR A 83 -11.63 -22.07 -2.17
N CYS A 84 -11.76 -21.10 -1.27
CA CYS A 84 -10.68 -20.25 -0.77
C CYS A 84 -10.68 -20.18 0.78
N PRO A 85 -10.39 -21.30 1.49
CA PRO A 85 -10.56 -21.40 2.95
C PRO A 85 -9.73 -20.46 3.84
N ASN A 86 -8.88 -19.62 3.25
CA ASN A 86 -8.03 -18.69 3.98
C ASN A 86 -8.25 -17.23 3.55
N ASP A 87 -9.23 -16.98 2.67
CA ASP A 87 -9.50 -15.66 2.14
C ASP A 87 -10.99 -15.31 2.23
N LEU A 88 -11.28 -14.38 3.14
CA LEU A 88 -12.61 -13.83 3.39
C LEU A 88 -13.33 -13.33 2.12
N LEU A 89 -12.58 -12.86 1.13
CA LEU A 89 -13.14 -12.29 -0.10
C LEU A 89 -13.24 -13.30 -1.24
N ASN A 90 -12.74 -14.52 -1.04
CA ASN A 90 -12.63 -15.56 -2.06
C ASN A 90 -11.91 -15.06 -3.33
N ASP A 91 -12.12 -15.75 -4.44
CA ASP A 91 -11.75 -15.32 -5.78
C ASP A 91 -12.64 -14.14 -6.23
N ALA A 92 -12.24 -12.92 -5.87
CA ALA A 92 -13.04 -11.71 -6.05
C ALA A 92 -13.23 -11.31 -7.52
N ASP A 93 -12.29 -11.65 -8.40
CA ASP A 93 -12.32 -11.33 -9.82
C ASP A 93 -12.72 -12.50 -10.73
N GLY A 94 -12.81 -13.71 -10.17
CA GLY A 94 -13.28 -14.91 -10.84
C GLY A 94 -12.24 -15.56 -11.76
N ASP A 95 -10.96 -15.35 -11.51
CA ASP A 95 -9.86 -15.86 -12.33
C ASP A 95 -9.43 -17.30 -11.98
N GLY A 96 -9.91 -17.80 -10.85
CA GLY A 96 -9.65 -19.13 -10.31
C GLY A 96 -8.51 -19.19 -9.28
N ILE A 97 -7.98 -18.05 -8.85
CA ILE A 97 -6.97 -17.89 -7.81
C ILE A 97 -7.62 -17.18 -6.61
N CYS A 98 -7.30 -17.63 -5.39
CA CYS A 98 -7.83 -17.01 -4.18
C CYS A 98 -7.09 -15.70 -3.90
N GLY A 99 -7.80 -14.67 -3.43
CA GLY A 99 -7.25 -13.33 -3.25
C GLY A 99 -6.08 -13.23 -2.25
N ASP A 100 -5.92 -14.21 -1.35
CA ASP A 100 -4.77 -14.29 -0.44
C ASP A 100 -3.45 -14.70 -1.13
N VAL A 101 -3.55 -15.31 -2.31
CA VAL A 101 -2.40 -15.76 -3.12
C VAL A 101 -2.36 -15.16 -4.53
N ASP A 102 -3.39 -14.43 -4.93
CA ASP A 102 -3.49 -13.71 -6.19
C ASP A 102 -2.59 -12.45 -6.17
N ILE A 103 -1.71 -12.32 -7.16
CA ILE A 103 -0.86 -11.14 -7.33
C ILE A 103 -1.63 -9.93 -7.90
N CYS A 104 -2.87 -10.14 -8.34
CA CYS A 104 -3.81 -9.11 -8.78
C CYS A 104 -5.24 -9.39 -8.30
N PRO A 105 -5.53 -9.33 -6.97
CA PRO A 105 -6.79 -9.80 -6.37
C PRO A 105 -8.11 -9.17 -6.87
N ASN A 106 -8.06 -8.19 -7.76
CA ASN A 106 -9.22 -7.50 -8.31
C ASN A 106 -9.20 -7.41 -9.85
N ASN A 107 -8.22 -8.02 -10.52
CA ASN A 107 -7.96 -7.86 -11.95
C ASN A 107 -7.69 -9.22 -12.62
N TYR A 108 -8.74 -9.80 -13.21
CA TYR A 108 -8.72 -11.13 -13.83
C TYR A 108 -7.42 -11.45 -14.59
N ASN A 109 -6.59 -12.34 -14.04
CA ASN A 109 -5.32 -12.77 -14.62
C ASN A 109 -4.97 -14.23 -14.25
N PRO A 110 -5.69 -15.24 -14.80
CA PRO A 110 -5.47 -16.64 -14.44
C PRO A 110 -4.05 -17.18 -14.72
N GLY A 111 -3.28 -16.45 -15.53
CA GLY A 111 -1.89 -16.75 -15.86
C GLY A 111 -0.88 -16.29 -14.80
N GLN A 112 -1.28 -15.38 -13.90
CA GLN A 112 -0.45 -14.78 -12.86
C GLN A 112 0.90 -14.31 -13.42
N GLU A 113 0.88 -13.67 -14.60
CA GLU A 113 2.07 -13.08 -15.21
C GLU A 113 2.61 -11.94 -14.33
N ASP A 114 3.92 -11.95 -14.12
CA ASP A 114 4.70 -11.04 -13.26
C ASP A 114 6.06 -10.87 -13.94
N SER A 115 6.14 -9.89 -14.84
CA SER A 115 7.24 -9.74 -15.80
C SER A 115 8.55 -9.27 -15.14
N ASP A 116 8.48 -8.45 -14.10
CA ASP A 116 9.62 -7.91 -13.38
C ASP A 116 9.90 -8.64 -12.04
N GLY A 117 8.94 -9.38 -11.50
CA GLY A 117 9.09 -10.20 -10.31
C GLY A 117 8.87 -9.43 -9.01
N ASP A 118 8.14 -8.31 -9.03
CA ASP A 118 7.88 -7.48 -7.85
C ASP A 118 6.67 -7.97 -7.01
N SER A 119 6.01 -9.05 -7.47
CA SER A 119 4.79 -9.64 -6.88
C SER A 119 3.50 -8.83 -7.07
N ILE A 120 3.51 -7.86 -7.98
CA ILE A 120 2.33 -7.22 -8.56
C ILE A 120 2.20 -7.77 -9.98
N GLY A 121 1.05 -8.36 -10.32
CA GLY A 121 0.92 -8.97 -11.65
C GLY A 121 0.78 -7.95 -12.77
N ASP A 122 1.19 -8.33 -13.98
CA ASP A 122 1.11 -7.52 -15.21
C ASP A 122 -0.30 -6.93 -15.47
N ALA A 123 -1.36 -7.55 -14.93
CA ALA A 123 -2.75 -7.12 -15.09
C ALA A 123 -3.18 -5.96 -14.17
N CYS A 124 -2.43 -5.71 -13.10
CA CYS A 124 -2.68 -4.67 -12.11
C CYS A 124 -1.44 -3.84 -11.77
N ASP A 125 -0.32 -4.12 -12.45
CA ASP A 125 0.91 -3.36 -12.37
C ASP A 125 0.91 -2.22 -13.39
N ASP A 126 1.00 -0.99 -12.88
CA ASP A 126 1.12 0.21 -13.71
C ASP A 126 2.57 0.40 -14.23
N CYS A 127 3.55 -0.27 -13.62
CA CYS A 127 4.98 -0.19 -13.93
C CYS A 127 5.65 -1.56 -14.12
N ILE A 128 5.35 -2.20 -15.25
CA ILE A 128 5.87 -3.53 -15.69
C ILE A 128 7.40 -3.68 -15.66
N VAL A 129 8.14 -2.57 -15.59
CA VAL A 129 9.61 -2.55 -15.66
C VAL A 129 10.25 -2.07 -14.36
N GLY A 130 9.46 -1.90 -13.29
CA GLY A 130 9.87 -1.31 -12.02
C GLY A 130 9.82 0.23 -12.01
N ASP A 131 9.98 0.76 -10.80
CA ASP A 131 10.22 2.17 -10.46
C ASP A 131 11.33 2.15 -9.38
N ASP A 132 12.59 2.18 -9.84
CA ASP A 132 13.77 1.90 -9.00
C ASP A 132 14.00 2.97 -7.91
N ASP A 133 13.39 4.15 -8.04
CA ASP A 133 13.56 5.28 -7.13
C ASP A 133 12.28 5.78 -6.42
N ASP A 134 11.16 5.10 -6.65
CA ASP A 134 9.84 5.31 -6.06
C ASP A 134 9.27 6.73 -6.32
N ASP A 135 9.53 7.31 -7.50
CA ASP A 135 9.05 8.66 -7.86
C ASP A 135 7.70 8.68 -8.59
N GLY A 136 7.22 7.51 -9.00
CA GLY A 136 5.95 7.28 -9.68
C GLY A 136 6.04 7.26 -11.21
N ILE A 137 7.25 7.28 -11.78
CA ILE A 137 7.52 7.11 -13.21
C ILE A 137 8.28 5.79 -13.41
N CYS A 138 7.78 4.93 -14.29
CA CYS A 138 8.40 3.63 -14.51
C CYS A 138 9.76 3.76 -15.21
N ASP A 139 10.72 2.89 -14.90
CA ASP A 139 12.12 2.94 -15.35
C ASP A 139 12.31 3.06 -16.88
N ASP A 140 11.37 2.54 -17.67
CA ASP A 140 11.45 2.57 -19.14
C ASP A 140 11.05 3.91 -19.76
N VAL A 141 10.39 4.76 -18.98
CA VAL A 141 9.96 6.11 -19.37
C VAL A 141 10.52 7.21 -18.46
N ASP A 142 11.24 6.85 -17.40
CA ASP A 142 11.94 7.77 -16.51
C ASP A 142 13.24 8.28 -17.14
N ASN A 143 13.37 9.61 -17.26
CA ASN A 143 14.61 10.25 -17.73
C ASN A 143 15.72 10.31 -16.66
N CYS A 144 15.44 9.90 -15.42
CA CYS A 144 16.38 9.68 -14.33
C CYS A 144 16.07 8.44 -13.45
N PRO A 145 16.18 7.20 -13.98
CA PRO A 145 15.71 5.95 -13.32
C PRO A 145 16.24 5.61 -11.92
N LEU A 146 17.12 6.42 -11.34
CA LEU A 146 17.76 6.18 -10.04
C LEU A 146 17.75 7.44 -9.14
N VAL A 147 17.14 8.54 -9.59
CA VAL A 147 17.14 9.84 -8.90
C VAL A 147 15.74 10.47 -8.98
N PRO A 148 14.97 10.49 -7.87
CA PRO A 148 13.56 10.85 -7.92
C PRO A 148 13.34 12.25 -8.50
N ASN A 149 12.61 12.33 -9.60
CA ASN A 149 12.24 13.55 -10.30
C ASN A 149 10.84 13.46 -10.94
N PRO A 150 9.74 13.45 -10.13
CA PRO A 150 8.38 13.21 -10.63
C PRO A 150 7.84 14.22 -11.66
N LEU A 151 8.57 15.31 -11.89
CA LEU A 151 8.25 16.33 -12.89
C LEU A 151 8.88 16.05 -14.25
N GLN A 152 9.84 15.13 -14.33
CA GLN A 152 10.55 14.72 -15.54
C GLN A 152 11.08 15.92 -16.34
N THR A 153 11.56 16.96 -15.64
CA THR A 153 12.15 18.13 -16.29
C THR A 153 13.42 17.71 -17.03
N ASP A 154 13.52 18.14 -18.27
CA ASP A 154 14.63 17.91 -19.20
C ASP A 154 14.78 19.24 -19.96
N THR A 155 15.70 20.09 -19.51
CA THR A 155 15.76 21.50 -19.95
C THR A 155 16.29 21.64 -21.38
N ASP A 156 17.14 20.71 -21.81
CA ASP A 156 17.81 20.72 -23.12
C ASP A 156 17.32 19.61 -24.08
N ASP A 157 16.29 18.86 -23.67
CA ASP A 157 15.62 17.82 -24.46
C ASP A 157 16.59 16.70 -24.93
N ASP A 158 17.65 16.42 -24.17
CA ASP A 158 18.66 15.40 -24.51
C ASP A 158 18.24 13.97 -24.09
N GLY A 159 17.18 13.87 -23.29
CA GLY A 159 16.61 12.64 -22.75
C GLY A 159 17.14 12.24 -21.37
N ILE A 160 18.02 13.03 -20.77
CA ILE A 160 18.50 12.89 -19.39
C ILE A 160 17.83 13.99 -18.56
N GLY A 161 17.13 13.63 -17.49
CA GLY A 161 16.45 14.64 -16.68
C GLY A 161 17.42 15.52 -15.89
N ASP A 162 17.02 16.78 -15.66
CA ASP A 162 17.82 17.78 -14.90
C ASP A 162 18.35 17.26 -13.55
N ALA A 163 17.63 16.32 -12.92
CA ALA A 163 17.97 15.77 -11.61
C ALA A 163 19.22 14.87 -11.64
N CYS A 164 19.48 14.22 -12.77
CA CYS A 164 20.58 13.30 -12.98
C CYS A 164 21.52 13.70 -14.14
N ASP A 165 21.20 14.80 -14.82
CA ASP A 165 22.02 15.33 -15.89
C ASP A 165 23.25 16.09 -15.36
N PRO A 166 24.48 15.63 -15.68
CA PRO A 166 25.69 16.35 -15.33
C PRO A 166 25.96 17.59 -16.20
N CYS A 167 25.24 17.79 -17.29
CA CYS A 167 25.49 18.82 -18.30
C CYS A 167 24.18 19.37 -18.90
N THR A 168 23.39 20.09 -18.11
CA THR A 168 22.24 20.84 -18.64
C THR A 168 22.73 21.94 -19.59
N ASP A 169 22.12 22.09 -20.76
CA ASP A 169 22.46 23.09 -21.78
C ASP A 169 21.22 23.94 -22.13
N SER A 170 20.90 24.91 -21.27
CA SER A 170 19.63 25.65 -21.31
C SER A 170 19.39 26.47 -22.58
N ASP A 171 20.42 26.71 -23.39
CA ASP A 171 20.31 27.45 -24.64
C ASP A 171 20.74 26.68 -25.90
N GLU A 172 21.04 25.39 -25.73
CA GLU A 172 21.38 24.43 -26.79
C GLU A 172 22.61 24.86 -27.64
N ASP A 173 23.59 25.53 -27.02
CA ASP A 173 24.78 26.03 -27.70
C ASP A 173 25.97 25.05 -27.69
N GLY A 174 25.89 24.01 -26.86
CA GLY A 174 26.90 22.98 -26.67
C GLY A 174 27.85 23.20 -25.49
N VAL A 175 27.60 24.18 -24.64
CA VAL A 175 28.33 24.45 -23.39
C VAL A 175 27.39 24.25 -22.20
N CYS A 176 27.74 23.34 -21.29
CA CYS A 176 26.88 23.07 -20.12
C CYS A 176 26.74 24.30 -19.21
N ASP A 177 25.54 24.57 -18.70
CA ASP A 177 25.20 25.68 -17.80
C ASP A 177 26.19 25.86 -16.64
N PRO A 178 26.71 24.81 -15.96
CA PRO A 178 27.65 25.00 -14.85
C PRO A 178 29.01 25.59 -15.25
N VAL A 179 29.34 25.59 -16.55
CA VAL A 179 30.59 26.11 -17.12
C VAL A 179 30.36 27.15 -18.21
N ASP A 180 29.11 27.44 -18.54
CA ASP A 180 28.71 28.46 -19.51
C ASP A 180 28.73 29.86 -18.86
N ASN A 181 29.44 30.80 -19.48
CA ASN A 181 29.45 32.19 -19.06
C ASN A 181 28.20 32.97 -19.50
N CYS A 182 27.33 32.37 -20.33
CA CYS A 182 26.01 32.84 -20.68
C CYS A 182 24.94 31.73 -20.74
N PRO A 183 24.56 31.10 -19.61
CA PRO A 183 23.69 29.89 -19.55
C PRO A 183 22.27 30.00 -20.12
N ASN A 184 21.90 31.09 -20.77
CA ASN A 184 20.56 31.28 -21.36
C ASN A 184 20.67 32.07 -22.69
N THR A 185 21.85 32.24 -23.27
CA THR A 185 22.09 33.03 -24.47
C THR A 185 23.22 32.42 -25.31
N PRO A 186 22.89 31.79 -26.46
CA PRO A 186 23.84 30.95 -27.16
C PRO A 186 25.13 31.67 -27.54
N ASN A 187 26.26 31.20 -27.02
CA ASN A 187 27.60 31.66 -27.30
C ASN A 187 28.66 30.53 -27.21
N PRO A 188 28.68 29.58 -28.19
CA PRO A 188 29.57 28.41 -28.13
C PRO A 188 31.08 28.73 -28.07
N GLY A 189 31.44 29.99 -28.35
CA GLY A 189 32.81 30.52 -28.29
C GLY A 189 33.26 30.95 -26.89
N GLN A 190 32.33 31.16 -25.95
CA GLN A 190 32.58 31.55 -24.56
C GLN A 190 33.50 32.78 -24.45
N GLU A 191 33.35 33.75 -25.37
CA GLU A 191 34.08 35.01 -25.31
C GLU A 191 33.69 35.80 -24.04
N ASP A 192 34.71 36.33 -23.35
CA ASP A 192 34.63 37.10 -22.09
C ASP A 192 35.80 38.09 -22.09
N SER A 193 35.56 39.27 -22.68
CA SER A 193 36.61 40.24 -23.03
C SER A 193 37.23 40.94 -21.82
N ASP A 194 36.48 41.10 -20.72
CA ASP A 194 36.91 41.75 -19.47
C ASP A 194 37.17 40.76 -18.32
N SER A 195 36.94 39.47 -18.56
CA SER A 195 37.23 38.38 -17.63
C SER A 195 36.47 38.48 -16.31
N ASP A 196 35.26 39.06 -16.33
CA ASP A 196 34.40 39.19 -15.15
C ASP A 196 33.60 37.90 -14.82
N GLY A 197 33.60 36.95 -15.76
CA GLY A 197 32.91 35.66 -15.69
C GLY A 197 31.54 35.64 -16.37
N THR A 198 31.07 36.77 -16.89
CA THR A 198 29.88 36.91 -17.75
C THR A 198 30.35 36.97 -19.21
N GLY A 199 29.75 36.20 -20.10
CA GLY A 199 30.16 36.21 -21.50
C GLY A 199 29.70 37.45 -22.26
N ASP A 200 30.46 37.85 -23.27
CA ASP A 200 30.18 39.00 -24.15
C ASP A 200 28.76 38.96 -24.75
N ALA A 201 28.17 37.76 -24.89
CA ALA A 201 26.85 37.57 -25.48
C ALA A 201 25.68 37.97 -24.56
N CYS A 202 25.89 37.90 -23.25
CA CYS A 202 24.88 38.17 -22.21
C CYS A 202 25.32 39.24 -21.21
N ASP A 203 26.44 39.91 -21.49
CA ASP A 203 26.97 40.99 -20.67
C ASP A 203 26.48 42.37 -21.17
N ASP A 204 25.73 43.06 -20.31
CA ASP A 204 25.23 44.41 -20.56
C ASP A 204 26.32 45.49 -20.37
N CYS A 205 27.47 45.15 -19.78
CA CYS A 205 28.54 46.08 -19.42
C CYS A 205 29.95 45.51 -19.70
N THR A 206 30.21 45.08 -20.93
CA THR A 206 31.56 44.65 -21.33
C THR A 206 32.56 45.79 -21.18
N ASP A 207 33.69 45.56 -20.51
CA ASP A 207 34.78 46.52 -20.29
C ASP A 207 36.08 46.02 -20.94
N SER A 208 36.15 46.08 -22.28
CA SER A 208 37.22 45.45 -23.08
C SER A 208 38.66 45.91 -22.74
N ASP A 209 38.83 46.96 -21.94
CA ASP A 209 40.15 47.46 -21.52
C ASP A 209 40.38 47.58 -20.00
N ASP A 210 39.44 47.09 -19.19
CA ASP A 210 39.47 47.06 -17.73
C ASP A 210 39.68 48.44 -17.05
N ASP A 211 39.15 49.53 -17.63
CA ASP A 211 39.29 50.89 -17.08
C ASP A 211 38.14 51.30 -16.13
N GLY A 212 37.10 50.49 -16.05
CA GLY A 212 35.91 50.69 -15.21
C GLY A 212 34.76 51.41 -15.90
N VAL A 213 34.78 51.53 -17.23
CA VAL A 213 33.72 52.16 -18.05
C VAL A 213 33.25 51.18 -19.13
N CYS A 214 31.98 50.75 -19.07
CA CYS A 214 31.44 49.81 -20.06
C CYS A 214 31.58 50.34 -21.52
N ASP A 215 31.91 49.45 -22.46
CA ASP A 215 32.06 49.69 -23.89
C ASP A 215 30.92 50.50 -24.53
N PRO A 216 29.62 50.29 -24.20
CA PRO A 216 28.53 51.09 -24.78
C PRO A 216 28.58 52.58 -24.40
N VAL A 217 29.28 52.93 -23.32
CA VAL A 217 29.42 54.29 -22.80
C VAL A 217 30.86 54.80 -22.80
N ASP A 218 31.84 53.96 -23.11
CA ASP A 218 33.23 54.35 -23.26
C ASP A 218 33.49 55.00 -24.64
N ASN A 219 34.26 56.08 -24.60
CA ASN A 219 34.69 56.83 -25.77
C ASN A 219 35.94 56.22 -26.42
N CYS A 220 36.67 55.36 -25.70
CA CYS A 220 37.82 54.64 -26.20
C CYS A 220 37.77 53.13 -25.83
N PRO A 221 36.76 52.34 -26.28
CA PRO A 221 36.41 51.00 -25.73
C PRO A 221 37.46 49.88 -25.80
N ASN A 222 38.71 50.18 -26.14
CA ASN A 222 39.81 49.24 -26.29
C ASN A 222 41.12 49.90 -25.82
N THR A 223 41.06 51.01 -25.08
CA THR A 223 42.21 51.81 -24.65
C THR A 223 41.91 52.52 -23.32
N PRO A 224 42.54 52.08 -22.22
CA PRO A 224 42.16 52.54 -20.88
C PRO A 224 42.23 54.05 -20.74
N ASN A 225 41.12 54.64 -20.28
CA ASN A 225 40.96 56.06 -20.10
C ASN A 225 40.08 56.44 -18.88
N PRO A 226 40.36 57.58 -18.23
CA PRO A 226 39.59 58.00 -17.06
C PRO A 226 38.24 58.66 -17.40
#